data_AF-A0A537J703-F1
#
_entry.id   AF-A0A537J703-F1
#
_cell.length_a   1.000
_cell.length_b   1.000
_cell.length_c   1.000
_cell.angle_alpha   90.00
_cell.angle_beta   90.00
_cell.angle_gamma   90.00
#
_symmetry.space_group_name_H-M   'P 1'
#
loop_
_entity.id
_entity.type
_entity.pdbx_description
1 polymer ?
#
loop_
_entity_poly.entity_id
_entity_poly.type
_entity_poly.pdbx_seq_one_letter_code
_entity_poly.pdbx_strand_id
1 'polypeptide(L)' 'VIVNGIIAREQVGADAPAFVRNRVAMQAGYLREIDESFPGMVRARLPLLETEVRGLETVGRLGRLLDA' A
#
# COMPACT_ATOMS: atom_id res chain seq x y z
N VAL A 1 -2.99 -1.91 13.24
CA VAL A 1 -2.13 -2.35 12.13
C VAL A 1 -2.23 -1.34 11.00
N ILE A 2 -1.10 -0.85 10.50
CA ILE A 2 -1.05 -0.02 9.29
C ILE A 2 -0.42 -0.89 8.20
N VAL A 3 -1.11 -1.03 7.07
CA VAL A 3 -0.59 -1.74 5.90
C VAL A 3 -0.10 -0.69 4.91
N ASN A 4 1.21 -0.66 4.64
CA ASN A 4 1.83 0.38 3.80
C ASN A 4 2.46 -0.21 2.54
N GLY A 5 2.68 0.63 1.53
CA GLY A 5 3.36 0.25 0.29
C GLY A 5 2.47 -0.57 -0.66
N ILE A 6 1.15 -0.39 -0.58
CA ILE A 6 0.19 -1.10 -1.43
C ILE A 6 0.27 -0.55 -2.85
N ILE A 7 0.53 -1.41 -3.82
CA ILE A 7 0.51 -1.05 -5.24
C ILE A 7 -0.95 -1.16 -5.73
N ALA A 8 -1.51 -0.04 -6.19
CA ALA A 8 -2.86 -0.03 -6.73
C ALA A 8 -2.93 -0.82 -8.04
N ARG A 9 -3.85 -1.79 -8.12
CA ARG A 9 -4.00 -2.68 -9.29
C ARG A 9 -4.36 -1.89 -10.54
N GLU A 10 -5.15 -0.84 -10.36
CA GLU A 10 -5.66 0.06 -11.39
C GLU A 10 -4.54 0.87 -12.03
N GLN A 11 -3.41 1.04 -11.34
CA GLN A 11 -2.22 1.74 -11.83
C GLN A 11 -1.25 0.81 -12.58
N VAL A 12 -1.50 -0.50 -12.59
CA VAL A 12 -0.64 -1.48 -13.27
C VAL A 12 -1.26 -1.85 -14.62
N GLY A 13 -0.76 -1.22 -15.68
CA GLY A 13 -1.17 -1.50 -17.05
C GLY A 13 -0.79 -2.90 -17.53
N ALA A 14 -1.39 -3.32 -18.65
CA ALA A 14 -1.12 -4.62 -19.28
C ALA A 14 0.37 -4.81 -19.63
N ASP A 15 1.04 -3.72 -20.03
CA ASP A 15 2.45 -3.70 -20.42
C ASP A 15 3.42 -3.58 -19.24
N ALA A 16 2.93 -3.54 -18.00
CA ALA A 16 3.79 -3.44 -16.83
C ALA A 16 4.75 -4.64 -16.76
N PRO A 17 6.01 -4.46 -16.34
CA PRO A 17 6.96 -5.55 -16.22
C PRO A 17 6.41 -6.70 -15.37
N ALA A 18 6.74 -7.96 -15.73
CA ALA A 18 6.22 -9.14 -15.05
C ALA A 18 6.47 -9.11 -13.53
N PHE A 19 7.61 -8.58 -13.09
CA PHE A 19 7.92 -8.45 -11.66
C PHE A 19 6.93 -7.55 -10.91
N VAL A 20 6.40 -6.49 -11.54
CA VAL A 20 5.40 -5.59 -10.95
C VAL A 20 4.08 -6.34 -10.77
N ARG A 21 3.62 -7.02 -11.83
CA ARG A 21 2.40 -7.83 -11.78
C ARG A 21 2.48 -8.94 -10.72
N ASN A 22 3.65 -9.58 -10.62
CA ASN A 22 3.91 -10.61 -9.61
C ASN A 22 3.87 -10.04 -8.18
N ARG A 23 4.44 -8.85 -7.95
CA ARG A 23 4.35 -8.17 -6.64
C ARG A 23 2.92 -7.84 -6.27
N VAL A 24 2.11 -7.36 -7.21
CA VAL A 24 0.68 -7.07 -6.99
C VAL A 24 -0.12 -8.35 -6.68
N ALA A 25 0.17 -9.44 -7.38
CA ALA A 25 -0.45 -10.74 -7.11
C ALA A 25 -0.11 -11.24 -5.70
N MET A 26 1.16 -11.18 -5.32
CA MET A 26 1.65 -11.51 -3.98
C MET A 26 1.00 -10.63 -2.90
N GLN A 27 0.95 -9.31 -3.10
CA GLN A 27 0.34 -8.38 -2.14
C GLN A 27 -1.13 -8.70 -1.90
N ALA A 28 -1.90 -9.11 -2.92
CA ALA A 28 -3.30 -9.49 -2.71
C ALA A 28 -3.46 -10.76 -1.85
N GLY A 29 -2.50 -11.70 -1.89
CA GLY A 29 -2.46 -12.82 -0.97
C GLY A 29 -2.30 -12.35 0.48
N TYR A 30 -1.26 -11.57 0.74
CA TYR A 30 -0.99 -11.06 2.08
C TYR A 30 -2.07 -10.11 2.61
N LEU A 31 -2.71 -9.32 1.76
CA LEU A 31 -3.81 -8.46 2.19
C LEU A 31 -4.98 -9.27 2.76
N ARG A 32 -5.31 -10.44 2.17
CA ARG A 32 -6.32 -11.35 2.72
C ARG A 32 -5.88 -11.95 4.06
N GLU A 33 -4.63 -12.43 4.12
CA GLU A 33 -4.07 -13.00 5.35
C GLU A 33 -4.03 -11.98 6.50
N ILE A 34 -3.75 -10.71 6.20
CA ILE A 34 -3.80 -9.62 7.17
C ILE A 34 -5.23 -9.42 7.69
N ASP A 35 -6.24 -9.44 6.81
CA ASP A 35 -7.64 -9.30 7.23
C ASP A 35 -8.09 -10.44 8.14
N GLU A 36 -7.63 -11.66 7.89
CA GLU A 36 -7.90 -12.85 8.72
C GLU A 36 -7.14 -12.80 10.05
N SER A 37 -5.88 -12.37 10.03
CA SER A 37 -4.99 -12.36 11.19
C SER A 37 -5.23 -11.20 12.16
N PHE A 38 -5.76 -10.08 11.64
CA PHE A 38 -5.93 -8.84 12.39
C PHE A 38 -7.37 -8.29 12.30
N PRO A 39 -8.40 -9.09 12.64
CA PRO A 39 -9.79 -8.72 12.45
C PRO A 39 -10.14 -7.47 13.26
N GLY A 40 -10.63 -6.43 12.59
CA GLY A 40 -10.98 -5.14 13.21
C GLY A 40 -9.78 -4.31 13.72
N MET A 41 -8.54 -4.76 13.48
CA MET A 41 -7.33 -4.08 13.98
C MET A 41 -6.58 -3.30 12.89
N VAL A 42 -6.90 -3.49 11.61
CA VAL A 42 -6.36 -2.67 10.51
C VAL A 42 -6.93 -1.26 10.60
N ARG A 43 -6.06 -0.27 10.78
CA ARG A 43 -6.42 1.14 10.99
C ARG A 43 -6.25 1.99 9.75
N ALA A 44 -5.33 1.62 8.85
CA ALA A 44 -5.11 2.31 7.60
C ALA A 44 -4.45 1.39 6.56
N ARG A 45 -4.71 1.69 5.29
CA ARG A 45 -4.08 1.08 4.11
C ARG A 45 -3.48 2.19 3.26
N LEU A 46 -2.16 2.26 3.22
CA LEU A 46 -1.43 3.31 2.54
C LEU A 46 -0.84 2.81 1.22
N PRO A 47 -0.91 3.64 0.16
CA PRO A 47 -0.33 3.29 -1.13
C PRO A 47 1.19 3.30 -1.09
N LEU A 48 1.82 2.68 -2.08
CA LEU A 48 3.21 2.94 -2.39
C LEU A 48 3.34 4.37 -2.94
N LEU A 49 4.04 5.23 -2.20
CA LEU A 49 4.30 6.60 -2.63
C LEU A 49 5.36 6.63 -3.74
N GLU A 50 5.30 7.68 -4.57
CA GLU A 50 6.14 7.85 -5.74
C GLU A 50 7.61 8.10 -5.37
N THR A 51 7.81 8.70 -4.19
CA THR A 51 9.12 9.10 -3.66
C THR A 51 9.25 8.71 -2.19
N GLU A 52 10.49 8.72 -1.70
CA GLU A 52 10.78 8.45 -0.30
C GLU A 52 10.18 9.52 0.62
N VAL A 53 9.66 9.08 1.76
CA VAL A 53 9.13 9.99 2.78
C VAL A 53 10.29 10.60 3.57
N ARG A 54 10.70 11.81 3.16
CA ARG A 54 11.76 12.59 3.81
C ARG A 54 11.35 14.06 3.89
N GLY A 55 11.76 14.72 4.97
CA GLY A 55 11.40 16.12 5.26
C GLY A 55 9.97 16.29 5.79
N LEU A 56 9.72 17.43 6.44
CA LEU A 56 8.46 17.70 7.14
C LEU A 56 7.24 17.74 6.20
N GLU A 57 7.42 18.22 4.98
CA GLU A 57 6.35 18.32 3.99
C GLU A 57 5.78 16.94 3.63
N THR A 58 6.64 16.01 3.22
CA THR A 58 6.25 14.66 2.80
C THR A 58 5.73 13.84 3.98
N VAL A 59 6.30 14.03 5.18
CA VAL A 59 5.76 13.45 6.43
C VAL A 59 4.35 13.97 6.71
N GLY A 60 4.12 15.28 6.54
CA GLY A 60 2.80 15.87 6.67
C GLY A 60 1.79 15.33 5.65
N ARG A 61 2.22 15.09 4.39
CA ARG A 61 1.40 14.40 3.37
C ARG A 61 1.02 13.00 3.81
N LEU A 62 1.97 12.22 4.34
CA LEU A 62 1.71 10.88 4.85
C LEU A 62 0.74 10.90 6.04
N GLY A 63 0.88 11.86 6.96
CA GLY A 63 -0.02 12.03 8.10
C GLY A 63 -1.47 12.23 7.65
N ARG A 64 -1.70 13.11 6.66
CA ARG A 64 -3.06 13.34 6.12
C ARG A 64 -3.68 12.09 5.48
N LEU A 65 -2.88 11.16 4.97
CA LEU A 65 -3.39 9.88 4.42
C LEU A 65 -3.80 8.90 5.52
N LEU A 66 -3.36 9.10 6.77
CA LEU A 66 -3.76 8.30 7.93
C LEU A 66 -5.04 8.81 8.59
N ASP A 67 -5.40 10.08 8.38
CA ASP A 67 -6.58 10.73 8.96
C ASP A 67 -7.85 10.58 8.10
N ALA A 68 -7.73 10.01 6.89
CA ALA A 68 -8.80 9.77 5.93
C ALA A 68 -9.36 8.35 6.03
#